data_AF-A0A4P9YSE1-F1
#
_entry.id   AF-A0A4P9YSE1-F1
#
_cell.length_a   1.000
_cell.length_b   1.000
_cell.length_c   1.000
_cell.angle_alpha   90.00
_cell.angle_beta   90.00
_cell.angle_gamma   90.00
#
_symmetry.space_group_name_H-M   'P 1'
#
loop_
_entity.id
_entity.type
_entity.pdbx_description
1 polymer ?
#
loop_
_entity_poly.entity_id
_entity_poly.type
_entity_poly.pdbx_seq_one_letter_code
_entity_poly.pdbx_strand_id
1 'polypeptide(L)'
;MPSDVIIDTDPGVDDAMALLYALSSPELVVRALITVHGNSTVQSSTRNLATLLEAVQRHRDILGSDESDWHRPVVAVGAESPLKVLRYDAEYFHGDDALGGVHSSHPHWTRELLLPDDVVPPHALYDISERDGPDEILHQLRTRPAHTVTLIAIGPLTNIALAIERDAQTFARVRRVICLGGALLVQGNVTPAAEFNFWADPHAAETTLQQTSPDTPEEERVEVVLVPQDGKQQLPMLWQ
;
A
#
# COMPACT_ATOMS: atom_id res chain seq x y z
N MET A 1 -15.42 -13.75 -9.99
CA MET A 1 -15.04 -12.46 -10.59
C MET A 1 -13.79 -11.97 -9.89
N PRO A 2 -12.87 -11.28 -10.57
CA PRO A 2 -11.71 -10.68 -9.94
C PRO A 2 -12.09 -9.75 -8.78
N SER A 3 -11.22 -9.63 -7.78
CA SER A 3 -11.44 -8.75 -6.61
C SER A 3 -10.81 -7.38 -6.84
N ASP A 4 -11.57 -6.32 -6.56
CA ASP A 4 -11.05 -4.96 -6.59
C ASP A 4 -10.17 -4.70 -5.37
N VAL A 5 -8.95 -4.21 -5.60
CA VAL A 5 -8.00 -3.93 -4.51
C VAL A 5 -7.41 -2.53 -4.59
N ILE A 6 -7.15 -1.95 -3.42
CA ILE A 6 -6.27 -0.80 -3.23
C ILE A 6 -5.03 -1.32 -2.50
N ILE A 7 -3.84 -0.96 -2.94
CA ILE A 7 -2.59 -1.35 -2.28
C ILE A 7 -1.94 -0.09 -1.69
N ASP A 8 -1.72 -0.10 -0.39
CA ASP A 8 -0.99 0.93 0.36
C ASP A 8 0.41 0.37 0.70
N THR A 9 1.48 1.02 0.24
CA THR A 9 2.82 0.43 0.15
C THR A 9 3.92 1.48 0.27
N ASP A 10 5.09 1.08 0.73
CA ASP A 10 6.31 1.88 0.83
C ASP A 10 7.46 1.19 0.07
N PRO A 11 7.39 1.12 -1.27
CA PRO A 11 8.01 0.04 -2.02
C PRO A 11 9.47 -0.24 -1.69
N GLY A 12 9.68 -1.28 -0.89
CA GLY A 12 10.94 -1.96 -0.70
C GLY A 12 11.14 -3.12 -1.68
N VAL A 13 12.14 -3.95 -1.41
CA VAL A 13 12.47 -5.11 -2.24
C VAL A 13 11.33 -6.14 -2.28
N ASP A 14 10.71 -6.41 -1.13
CA ASP A 14 9.60 -7.34 -0.97
C ASP A 14 8.27 -6.74 -1.44
N ASP A 15 7.99 -5.45 -1.21
CA ASP A 15 6.84 -4.77 -1.82
C ASP A 15 6.88 -4.85 -3.34
N ALA A 16 8.06 -4.63 -3.95
CA ALA A 16 8.20 -4.71 -5.40
C ALA A 16 7.77 -6.09 -5.92
N MET A 17 8.11 -7.17 -5.21
CA MET A 17 7.64 -8.52 -5.54
C MET A 17 6.13 -8.68 -5.36
N ALA A 18 5.57 -8.16 -4.26
CA ALA A 18 4.13 -8.22 -3.99
C ALA A 18 3.32 -7.44 -5.05
N LEU A 19 3.80 -6.27 -5.45
CA LEU A 19 3.21 -5.43 -6.49
C LEU A 19 3.25 -6.12 -7.86
N LEU A 20 4.39 -6.69 -8.25
CA LEU A 20 4.49 -7.45 -9.50
C LEU A 20 3.55 -8.65 -9.52
N TYR A 21 3.43 -9.36 -8.40
CA TYR A 21 2.49 -10.48 -8.26
C TYR A 21 1.03 -10.00 -8.37
N ALA A 22 0.67 -8.92 -7.69
CA ALA A 22 -0.68 -8.37 -7.72
C ALA A 22 -1.07 -7.86 -9.11
N LEU A 23 -0.17 -7.12 -9.78
CA LEU A 23 -0.38 -6.59 -11.13
C LEU A 23 -0.43 -7.69 -12.21
N SER A 24 0.16 -8.85 -11.95
CA SER A 24 0.15 -10.00 -12.87
C SER A 24 -0.99 -10.99 -12.61
N SER A 25 -1.71 -10.83 -11.49
CA SER A 25 -2.74 -11.79 -11.07
C SER A 25 -4.08 -11.50 -11.77
N PRO A 26 -4.68 -12.47 -12.48
CA PRO A 26 -6.03 -12.31 -13.04
C PRO A 26 -7.12 -12.33 -11.96
N GLU A 27 -6.78 -12.67 -10.73
CA GLU A 27 -7.71 -12.69 -9.59
C GLU A 27 -7.91 -11.30 -8.98
N LEU A 28 -7.02 -10.35 -9.27
CA LEU A 28 -7.03 -9.02 -8.69
C LEU A 28 -7.21 -7.96 -9.79
N VAL A 29 -7.94 -6.90 -9.45
CA VAL A 29 -7.91 -5.67 -10.23
C VAL A 29 -7.42 -4.56 -9.32
N VAL A 30 -6.17 -4.17 -9.52
CA VAL A 30 -5.53 -3.10 -8.75
C VAL A 30 -6.12 -1.77 -9.19
N ARG A 31 -6.96 -1.18 -8.33
CA ARG A 31 -7.65 0.10 -8.58
C ARG A 31 -6.78 1.29 -8.23
N ALA A 32 -6.00 1.17 -7.17
CA ALA A 32 -5.07 2.21 -6.77
C ALA A 32 -3.83 1.65 -6.07
N LEU A 33 -2.72 2.38 -6.22
CA LEU A 33 -1.42 2.17 -5.60
C LEU A 33 -1.08 3.45 -4.83
N ILE A 34 -1.04 3.36 -3.51
CA ILE A 34 -0.87 4.51 -2.63
C ILE A 34 0.48 4.36 -1.93
N THR A 35 1.34 5.39 -2.05
CA THR A 35 2.64 5.34 -1.40
C THR A 35 2.61 5.92 0.00
N VAL A 36 3.42 5.37 0.90
CA VAL A 36 3.59 5.85 2.28
C VAL A 36 5.08 5.87 2.65
N HIS A 37 5.42 6.63 3.70
CA HIS A 37 6.73 6.51 4.37
C HIS A 37 6.90 5.10 4.99
N GLY A 38 8.14 4.68 5.23
CA GLY A 38 8.44 3.42 5.90
C GLY A 38 9.86 2.97 5.61
N ASN A 39 10.04 2.04 4.67
CA ASN A 39 11.37 1.55 4.25
C ASN A 39 12.33 2.68 3.89
N SER A 40 11.82 3.76 3.31
CA SER A 40 12.50 5.04 3.11
C SER A 40 11.48 6.20 3.16
N THR A 41 11.87 7.38 2.66
CA THR A 41 10.96 8.51 2.47
C THR A 41 9.85 8.17 1.48
N VAL A 42 8.68 8.78 1.61
CA VAL A 42 7.59 8.57 0.65
C VAL A 42 7.99 8.99 -0.77
N GLN A 43 8.92 9.95 -0.92
CA GLN A 43 9.47 10.34 -2.22
C GLN A 43 10.31 9.19 -2.82
N SER A 44 11.12 8.50 -2.01
CA SER A 44 11.84 7.31 -2.50
C SER A 44 10.87 6.17 -2.81
N SER A 45 9.88 5.90 -1.95
CA SER A 45 8.80 4.94 -2.20
C SER A 45 8.07 5.23 -3.53
N THR A 46 7.79 6.49 -3.81
CA THR A 46 7.12 6.94 -5.04
C THR A 46 8.00 6.76 -6.28
N ARG A 47 9.29 7.08 -6.17
CA ARG A 47 10.27 6.82 -7.23
C ARG A 47 10.46 5.32 -7.50
N ASN A 48 10.49 4.50 -6.44
CA ASN A 48 10.56 3.05 -6.54
C ASN A 48 9.34 2.50 -7.29
N LEU A 49 8.14 2.97 -6.94
CA LEU A 49 6.90 2.61 -7.63
C LEU A 49 6.93 3.00 -9.11
N ALA A 50 7.30 4.25 -9.43
CA ALA A 50 7.38 4.73 -10.81
C ALA A 50 8.39 3.93 -11.63
N THR A 51 9.54 3.59 -11.04
CA THR A 51 10.57 2.75 -11.65
C THR A 51 10.07 1.32 -11.91
N LEU A 52 9.30 0.75 -10.97
CA LEU A 52 8.70 -0.56 -11.12
C LEU A 52 7.68 -0.59 -12.26
N LEU A 53 6.79 0.41 -12.32
CA LEU A 53 5.76 0.52 -13.36
C LEU A 53 6.38 0.72 -14.75
N GLU A 54 7.49 1.47 -14.86
CA GLU A 54 8.27 1.56 -16.10
C GLU A 54 8.85 0.20 -16.51
N ALA A 55 9.36 -0.59 -15.57
CA ALA A 55 9.85 -1.93 -15.88
C ALA A 55 8.72 -2.85 -16.38
N VAL A 56 7.53 -2.76 -15.79
CA VAL A 56 6.34 -3.47 -16.26
C VAL A 56 5.94 -3.01 -17.66
N GLN A 57 5.94 -1.70 -17.94
CA GLN A 57 5.64 -1.17 -19.29
C GLN A 57 6.59 -1.76 -20.33
N ARG A 58 7.90 -1.68 -20.10
CA ARG A 58 8.88 -2.23 -21.04
C ARG A 58 8.70 -3.73 -21.26
N HIS A 59 8.36 -4.48 -20.21
CA HIS A 59 8.10 -5.91 -20.34
C HIS A 59 6.88 -6.19 -21.22
N ARG A 60 5.78 -5.44 -21.02
CA ARG A 60 4.57 -5.53 -21.84
C ARG A 60 4.83 -5.17 -23.31
N ASP A 61 5.62 -4.13 -23.55
CA ASP A 61 6.01 -3.72 -24.91
C ASP A 61 6.79 -4.82 -25.64
N ILE A 62 7.72 -5.48 -24.95
CA ILE A 62 8.49 -6.61 -25.50
C ILE A 62 7.58 -7.79 -25.86
N LEU A 63 6.57 -8.07 -25.03
CA LEU A 63 5.62 -9.15 -25.27
C LEU A 63 4.54 -8.80 -26.31
N GLY A 64 4.43 -7.53 -26.72
CA GLY A 64 3.35 -7.06 -27.58
C GLY A 64 1.97 -7.24 -26.93
N SER A 65 1.88 -7.02 -25.62
CA SER A 65 0.64 -7.21 -24.86
C SER A 65 -0.46 -6.24 -25.33
N ASP A 66 -1.70 -6.73 -25.40
CA ASP A 66 -2.86 -5.90 -25.71
C ASP A 66 -3.12 -4.90 -24.56
N GLU A 67 -3.32 -3.64 -24.92
CA GLU A 67 -3.62 -2.58 -23.95
C GLU A 67 -4.99 -2.71 -23.33
N SER A 68 -5.95 -3.31 -24.05
CA SER A 68 -7.30 -3.53 -23.54
C SER A 68 -7.36 -4.49 -22.35
N ASP A 69 -6.32 -5.30 -22.16
CA ASP A 69 -6.16 -6.22 -21.04
C ASP A 69 -5.54 -5.57 -19.79
N TRP A 70 -5.21 -4.27 -19.84
CA TRP A 70 -4.63 -3.56 -18.70
C TRP A 70 -5.64 -2.67 -17.99
N HIS A 71 -5.87 -2.96 -16.72
CA HIS A 71 -6.57 -2.05 -15.83
C HIS A 71 -5.57 -1.08 -15.21
N ARG A 72 -5.62 0.18 -15.64
CA ARG A 72 -4.77 1.25 -15.09
C ARG A 72 -5.10 1.52 -13.62
N PRO A 73 -4.18 1.28 -12.67
CA PRO A 73 -4.34 1.77 -11.32
C PRO A 73 -4.17 3.30 -11.26
N VAL A 74 -4.84 3.91 -10.30
CA VAL A 74 -4.55 5.29 -9.87
C VAL A 74 -3.36 5.27 -8.91
N VAL A 75 -2.36 6.12 -9.12
CA VAL A 75 -1.25 6.31 -8.17
C VAL A 75 -1.51 7.58 -7.37
N ALA A 76 -1.40 7.50 -6.04
CA ALA A 76 -1.44 8.67 -5.16
C ALA A 76 -0.30 8.65 -4.16
N VAL A 77 0.23 9.85 -3.85
CA VAL A 77 1.27 10.02 -2.83
C VAL A 77 0.59 10.26 -1.48
N GLY A 78 0.91 9.41 -0.50
CA GLY A 78 0.35 9.48 0.84
C GLY A 78 1.24 10.19 1.85
N ALA A 79 1.13 9.77 3.11
CA ALA A 79 1.76 10.42 4.25
C ALA A 79 3.29 10.36 4.20
N GLU A 80 3.92 11.52 4.38
CA GLU A 80 5.39 11.64 4.42
C GLU A 80 6.00 11.27 5.78
N SER A 81 5.19 11.14 6.83
CA SER A 81 5.64 10.92 8.21
C SER A 81 4.57 10.25 9.06
N PRO A 82 4.96 9.53 10.13
CA PRO A 82 4.02 8.91 11.05
C PRO A 82 3.26 9.94 11.88
N LEU A 83 2.15 9.51 12.51
CA LEU A 83 1.19 10.40 13.18
C LEU A 83 1.79 11.18 14.36
N LYS A 84 2.47 10.49 15.29
CA LYS A 84 2.93 11.12 16.55
C LYS A 84 4.35 10.75 16.98
N VAL A 85 5.00 9.83 16.27
CA VAL A 85 6.37 9.40 16.57
C VAL A 85 7.37 10.03 15.61
N LEU A 86 8.66 9.91 15.90
CA LEU A 86 9.69 10.29 14.95
C LEU A 86 9.76 9.26 13.83
N ARG A 87 9.86 9.73 12.59
CA ARG A 87 10.07 8.87 11.42
C ARG A 87 11.40 8.14 11.54
N TYR A 88 11.35 6.83 11.32
CA TYR A 88 12.52 5.96 11.23
C TYR A 88 12.42 5.15 9.94
N ASP A 89 13.51 5.12 9.21
CA ASP A 89 13.59 4.45 7.90
C ASP A 89 14.34 3.11 8.03
N ALA A 90 14.07 2.17 7.13
CA ALA A 90 14.72 0.85 7.09
C ALA A 90 15.89 0.77 6.09
N GLU A 91 16.56 1.90 5.82
CA GLU A 91 17.70 2.00 4.88
C GLU A 91 18.81 0.97 5.18
N TYR A 92 19.00 0.60 6.45
CA TYR A 92 19.98 -0.42 6.85
C TYR A 92 19.70 -1.81 6.27
N PHE A 93 18.44 -2.11 5.93
CA PHE A 93 18.00 -3.40 5.40
C PHE A 93 17.77 -3.33 3.88
N HIS A 94 17.16 -2.23 3.42
CA HIS A 94 16.76 -2.08 2.03
C HIS A 94 17.72 -1.20 1.18
N GLY A 95 18.76 -0.62 1.77
CA GLY A 95 19.65 0.36 1.11
C GLY A 95 19.08 1.78 1.14
N ASP A 96 19.93 2.77 0.82
CA ASP A 96 19.60 4.21 0.89
C ASP A 96 18.39 4.63 0.05
N ASP A 97 18.02 3.83 -0.97
CA ASP A 97 16.84 4.05 -1.81
C ASP A 97 15.66 3.11 -1.52
N ALA A 98 15.78 2.26 -0.50
CA ALA A 98 14.89 1.14 -0.20
C ALA A 98 14.80 0.03 -1.28
N LEU A 99 15.62 0.10 -2.34
CA LEU A 99 15.61 -0.85 -3.44
C LEU A 99 17.00 -1.41 -3.76
N GLY A 100 17.86 -1.53 -2.74
CA GLY A 100 19.19 -2.12 -2.84
C GLY A 100 20.21 -1.27 -3.58
N GLY A 101 19.99 0.05 -3.68
CA GLY A 101 20.85 0.98 -4.41
C GLY A 101 20.66 0.90 -5.94
N VAL A 102 19.50 0.41 -6.41
CA VAL A 102 19.18 0.33 -7.84
C VAL A 102 19.27 1.70 -8.50
N HIS A 103 18.89 2.79 -7.84
CA HIS A 103 18.94 4.12 -8.46
C HIS A 103 20.36 4.64 -8.66
N SER A 104 21.30 4.19 -7.84
CA SER A 104 22.72 4.53 -7.99
C SER A 104 23.44 3.59 -8.96
N SER A 105 23.18 2.29 -8.85
CA SER A 105 23.85 1.25 -9.66
C SER A 105 23.30 1.18 -11.10
N HIS A 106 22.02 1.49 -11.30
CA HIS A 106 21.31 1.36 -12.56
C HIS A 106 20.44 2.59 -12.87
N PRO A 107 21.03 3.81 -12.95
CA PRO A 107 20.28 5.07 -13.04
C PRO A 107 19.40 5.20 -14.29
N HIS A 108 19.66 4.42 -15.34
CA HIS A 108 18.85 4.39 -16.56
C HIS A 108 17.45 3.79 -16.35
N TRP A 109 17.25 3.02 -15.27
CA TRP A 109 15.94 2.52 -14.85
C TRP A 109 15.17 3.52 -14.00
N THR A 110 15.85 4.39 -13.26
CA THR A 110 15.22 5.36 -12.37
C THR A 110 14.20 6.23 -13.10
N ARG A 111 12.97 6.25 -12.58
CA ARG A 111 11.89 7.14 -13.03
C ARG A 111 11.29 7.85 -11.82
N GLU A 112 11.00 9.12 -12.01
CA GLU A 112 10.12 9.87 -11.11
C GLU A 112 8.66 9.66 -11.55
N LEU A 113 7.73 9.81 -10.62
CA LEU A 113 6.30 9.80 -10.97
C LEU A 113 6.04 10.95 -11.96
N LEU A 114 5.29 10.67 -13.01
CA LEU A 114 4.82 11.74 -13.90
C LEU A 114 3.99 12.71 -13.05
N LEU A 115 4.15 14.01 -13.30
CA LEU A 115 3.29 15.04 -12.73
C LEU A 115 2.04 15.20 -13.60
N PRO A 116 0.91 15.69 -13.06
CA PRO A 116 -0.31 15.91 -13.84
C PRO A 116 -0.11 16.77 -15.10
N ASP A 117 0.85 17.70 -15.06
CA ASP A 117 1.20 18.59 -16.17
C ASP A 117 2.24 18.00 -17.15
N ASP A 118 2.81 16.83 -16.85
CA ASP A 118 3.79 16.18 -17.72
C ASP A 118 3.11 15.61 -18.97
N VAL A 119 3.89 15.49 -20.06
CA VAL A 119 3.44 14.80 -21.26
C VAL A 119 3.29 13.32 -20.95
N VAL A 120 2.08 12.90 -20.60
CA VAL A 120 1.74 11.50 -20.35
C VAL A 120 2.01 10.71 -21.64
N PRO A 121 2.87 9.68 -21.60
CA PRO A 121 3.10 8.84 -22.77
C PRO A 121 1.78 8.26 -23.28
N PRO A 122 1.60 8.14 -24.60
CA PRO A 122 0.52 7.29 -25.10
C PRO A 122 0.69 5.92 -24.42
N HIS A 123 -0.39 5.41 -23.81
CA HIS A 123 -0.43 4.10 -23.16
C HIS A 123 0.23 3.99 -21.77
N ALA A 124 0.38 5.08 -21.02
CA ALA A 124 0.83 5.03 -19.61
C ALA A 124 0.12 3.91 -18.81
N LEU A 125 0.84 3.17 -17.96
CA LEU A 125 0.23 2.09 -17.18
C LEU A 125 -0.62 2.56 -16.01
N TYR A 126 -0.63 3.84 -15.69
CA TYR A 126 -1.33 4.36 -14.51
C TYR A 126 -1.87 5.76 -14.77
N ASP A 127 -2.86 6.15 -13.97
CA ASP A 127 -3.32 7.53 -13.85
C ASP A 127 -2.80 8.11 -12.52
N ILE A 128 -2.64 9.43 -12.42
CA ILE A 128 -2.15 10.10 -11.20
C ILE A 128 -3.32 10.77 -10.51
N SER A 129 -3.43 10.58 -9.20
CA SER A 129 -4.39 11.33 -8.40
C SER A 129 -3.88 12.72 -8.06
N GLU A 130 -4.77 13.70 -8.11
CA GLU A 130 -4.57 15.02 -7.50
C GLU A 130 -4.84 15.01 -5.98
N ARG A 131 -5.36 13.89 -5.44
CA ARG A 131 -5.61 13.70 -4.01
C ARG A 131 -4.39 13.12 -3.34
N ASP A 132 -4.26 13.40 -2.05
CA ASP A 132 -3.33 12.64 -1.22
C ASP A 132 -3.83 11.20 -1.01
N GLY A 133 -2.94 10.34 -0.53
CA GLY A 133 -3.24 8.92 -0.33
C GLY A 133 -4.53 8.63 0.46
N PRO A 134 -4.72 9.21 1.67
CA PRO A 134 -5.93 8.98 2.45
C PRO A 134 -7.21 9.44 1.74
N ASP A 135 -7.22 10.60 1.07
CA ASP A 135 -8.39 11.07 0.33
C ASP A 135 -8.66 10.24 -0.93
N GLU A 136 -7.62 9.71 -1.57
CA GLU A 136 -7.78 8.78 -2.69
C GLU A 136 -8.40 7.45 -2.22
N ILE A 137 -7.98 6.91 -1.06
CA ILE A 137 -8.63 5.74 -0.45
C ILE A 137 -10.12 6.02 -0.26
N LEU A 138 -10.48 7.13 0.40
CA LEU A 138 -11.87 7.50 0.63
C LEU A 138 -12.63 7.71 -0.68
N HIS A 139 -12.02 8.32 -1.69
CA HIS A 139 -12.62 8.51 -3.01
C HIS A 139 -12.96 7.18 -3.69
N GLN A 140 -12.02 6.23 -3.69
CA GLN A 140 -12.18 4.92 -4.30
C GLN A 140 -13.30 4.11 -3.61
N LEU A 141 -13.37 4.17 -2.28
CA LEU A 141 -14.44 3.56 -1.48
C LEU A 141 -15.79 4.26 -1.69
N ARG A 142 -15.79 5.59 -1.85
CA ARG A 142 -17.02 6.37 -2.02
C ARG A 142 -17.70 6.10 -3.35
N THR A 143 -16.91 5.92 -4.41
CA THR A 143 -17.38 5.80 -5.80
C THR A 143 -17.69 4.37 -6.24
N ARG A 144 -17.43 3.36 -5.40
CA ARG A 144 -17.70 1.95 -5.70
C ARG A 144 -18.78 1.37 -4.79
N PRO A 145 -19.47 0.28 -5.20
CA PRO A 145 -20.41 -0.38 -4.31
C PRO A 145 -19.74 -0.74 -2.97
N ALA A 146 -20.47 -0.59 -1.86
CA ALA A 146 -19.92 -0.88 -0.55
C ALA A 146 -19.49 -2.36 -0.43
N HIS A 147 -18.43 -2.60 0.33
CA HIS A 147 -17.87 -3.91 0.65
C HIS A 147 -17.39 -4.74 -0.54
N THR A 148 -17.04 -4.09 -1.67
CA THR A 148 -16.44 -4.75 -2.84
C THR A 148 -14.93 -4.54 -2.96
N VAL A 149 -14.39 -3.49 -2.35
CA VAL A 149 -12.95 -3.15 -2.43
C VAL A 149 -12.23 -3.69 -1.20
N THR A 150 -11.17 -4.48 -1.41
CA THR A 150 -10.25 -4.89 -0.33
C THR A 150 -9.06 -3.94 -0.29
N LEU A 151 -8.70 -3.46 0.89
CA LEU A 151 -7.48 -2.68 1.07
C LEU A 151 -6.36 -3.63 1.51
N ILE A 152 -5.21 -3.58 0.82
CA ILE A 152 -4.01 -4.35 1.14
C ILE A 152 -2.95 -3.36 1.59
N ALA A 153 -2.66 -3.31 2.88
CA ALA A 153 -1.64 -2.45 3.45
C ALA A 153 -0.37 -3.27 3.70
N ILE A 154 0.67 -2.98 2.91
CA ILE A 154 1.99 -3.65 2.99
C ILE A 154 3.09 -2.74 3.53
N GLY A 155 2.77 -1.48 3.85
CA GLY A 155 3.63 -0.56 4.61
C GLY A 155 3.03 -0.09 5.94
N PRO A 156 3.60 0.95 6.58
CA PRO A 156 3.05 1.57 7.77
C PRO A 156 1.61 2.08 7.58
N LEU A 157 0.73 1.83 8.54
CA LEU A 157 -0.72 2.05 8.44
C LEU A 157 -1.18 3.52 8.47
N THR A 158 -0.26 4.46 8.23
CA THR A 158 -0.47 5.91 8.38
C THR A 158 -1.58 6.42 7.48
N ASN A 159 -1.57 6.03 6.20
CA ASN A 159 -2.62 6.44 5.26
C ASN A 159 -3.99 5.91 5.68
N ILE A 160 -4.02 4.71 6.26
CA ILE A 160 -5.23 4.03 6.70
C ILE A 160 -5.83 4.75 7.90
N ALA A 161 -5.01 5.03 8.91
CA ALA A 161 -5.43 5.77 10.08
C ALA A 161 -5.92 7.18 9.73
N LEU A 162 -5.21 7.88 8.83
CA LEU A 162 -5.65 9.20 8.35
C LEU A 162 -6.99 9.14 7.59
N ALA A 163 -7.22 8.10 6.79
CA ALA A 163 -8.49 7.92 6.08
C ALA A 163 -9.65 7.68 7.07
N ILE A 164 -9.41 6.85 8.10
CA ILE A 164 -10.35 6.61 9.20
C ILE A 164 -10.65 7.91 9.95
N GLU A 165 -9.63 8.68 10.33
CA GLU A 165 -9.77 9.94 11.08
C GLU A 165 -10.54 11.01 10.29
N ARG A 166 -10.39 11.02 8.96
CA ARG A 166 -11.09 11.97 8.08
C ARG A 166 -12.57 11.61 7.89
N ASP A 167 -12.88 10.34 7.67
CA ASP A 167 -14.24 9.87 7.36
C ASP A 167 -14.39 8.36 7.63
N ALA A 168 -14.54 7.99 8.90
CA ALA A 168 -14.69 6.60 9.36
C ALA A 168 -15.88 5.89 8.70
N GLN A 169 -17.00 6.59 8.47
CA GLN A 169 -18.18 6.03 7.83
C GLN A 169 -17.93 5.68 6.36
N THR A 170 -17.25 6.54 5.59
CA THR A 170 -16.84 6.20 4.22
C THR A 170 -15.80 5.10 4.23
N PHE A 171 -14.83 5.13 5.16
CA PHE A 171 -13.81 4.10 5.29
C PHE A 171 -14.41 2.71 5.56
N ALA A 172 -15.45 2.63 6.41
CA ALA A 172 -16.14 1.40 6.75
C ALA A 172 -16.85 0.71 5.57
N ARG A 173 -16.96 1.38 4.42
CA ARG A 173 -17.41 0.76 3.17
C ARG A 173 -16.38 -0.19 2.56
N VAL A 174 -15.16 -0.25 3.09
CA VAL A 174 -14.17 -1.26 2.68
C VAL A 174 -14.73 -2.66 2.94
N ARG A 175 -14.36 -3.63 2.10
CA ARG A 175 -14.70 -5.04 2.32
C ARG A 175 -13.99 -5.57 3.56
N ARG A 176 -12.68 -5.34 3.60
CA ARG A 176 -11.75 -5.70 4.67
C ARG A 176 -10.41 -5.02 4.40
N VAL A 177 -9.62 -4.86 5.44
CA VAL A 177 -8.22 -4.45 5.37
C VAL A 177 -7.35 -5.68 5.62
N ILE A 178 -6.40 -5.95 4.73
CA ILE A 178 -5.39 -6.99 4.89
C ILE A 178 -4.07 -6.29 5.16
N CYS A 179 -3.51 -6.46 6.35
CA CYS A 179 -2.26 -5.80 6.75
C CYS A 179 -1.11 -6.81 6.83
N LEU A 180 0.02 -6.46 6.21
CA LEU A 180 1.32 -7.05 6.51
C LEU A 180 1.89 -6.29 7.70
N GLY A 181 1.83 -6.90 8.88
CA GLY A 181 2.49 -6.35 10.05
C GLY A 181 2.01 -6.93 11.37
N GLY A 182 2.74 -6.58 12.43
CA GLY A 182 2.52 -7.08 13.78
C GLY A 182 3.29 -8.38 14.08
N ALA A 183 3.44 -8.67 15.37
CA ALA A 183 4.14 -9.84 15.87
C ALA A 183 3.31 -10.51 16.98
N LEU A 184 2.38 -11.38 16.59
CA LEU A 184 1.54 -12.13 17.53
C LEU A 184 2.11 -13.53 17.74
N LEU A 185 2.45 -13.85 19.00
CA LEU A 185 3.02 -15.16 19.40
C LEU A 185 4.36 -15.51 18.70
N VAL A 186 5.00 -14.52 18.08
CA VAL A 186 6.28 -14.61 17.38
C VAL A 186 7.16 -13.43 17.77
N GLN A 187 8.45 -13.50 17.44
CA GLN A 187 9.38 -12.40 17.69
C GLN A 187 9.22 -11.30 16.63
N GLY A 188 9.34 -10.04 17.04
CA GLY A 188 9.42 -8.90 16.11
C GLY A 188 10.76 -8.82 15.38
N ASN A 189 10.82 -7.97 14.33
CA ASN A 189 12.01 -7.77 13.48
C ASN A 189 12.74 -6.43 13.75
N VAL A 190 12.11 -5.46 14.44
CA VAL A 190 12.77 -4.22 14.90
C VAL A 190 13.18 -4.33 16.36
N THR A 191 12.24 -4.77 17.20
CA THR A 191 12.49 -5.14 18.59
C THR A 191 11.97 -6.55 18.83
N PRO A 192 12.31 -7.22 19.94
CA PRO A 192 11.76 -8.54 20.23
C PRO A 192 10.22 -8.60 20.21
N ALA A 193 9.53 -7.46 20.40
CA ALA A 193 8.08 -7.38 20.46
C ALA A 193 7.43 -6.58 19.31
N ALA A 194 8.21 -6.01 18.39
CA ALA A 194 7.68 -5.10 17.38
C ALA A 194 8.16 -5.47 15.96
N GLU A 195 7.19 -5.60 15.07
CA GLU A 195 7.38 -5.69 13.63
C GLU A 195 7.43 -4.27 13.03
N PHE A 196 8.22 -4.08 11.97
CA PHE A 196 8.57 -2.80 11.37
C PHE A 196 7.37 -1.93 11.00
N ASN A 197 6.40 -2.41 10.23
CA ASN A 197 5.27 -1.58 9.78
C ASN A 197 4.46 -1.03 10.96
N PHE A 198 4.26 -1.86 11.99
CA PHE A 198 3.58 -1.45 13.22
C PHE A 198 4.45 -0.54 14.10
N TRP A 199 5.77 -0.76 14.09
CA TRP A 199 6.71 0.05 14.85
C TRP A 199 6.95 1.44 14.23
N ALA A 200 6.89 1.54 12.90
CA ALA A 200 7.08 2.78 12.15
C ALA A 200 5.94 3.77 12.42
N ASP A 201 4.72 3.29 12.64
CA ASP A 201 3.62 4.10 13.16
C ASP A 201 2.68 3.31 14.10
N PRO A 202 3.02 3.21 15.40
CA PRO A 202 2.21 2.44 16.35
C PRO A 202 0.86 3.09 16.63
N HIS A 203 0.73 4.40 16.45
CA HIS A 203 -0.54 5.09 16.63
C HIS A 203 -1.47 4.84 15.46
N ALA A 204 -0.95 4.80 14.23
CA ALA A 204 -1.76 4.42 13.09
C ALA A 204 -2.22 2.95 13.18
N ALA A 205 -1.34 2.06 13.66
CA ALA A 205 -1.71 0.67 13.92
C ALA A 205 -2.80 0.55 14.99
N GLU A 206 -2.68 1.30 16.09
CA GLU A 206 -3.71 1.40 17.13
C GLU A 206 -5.05 1.89 16.57
N THR A 207 -5.08 3.03 15.86
CA THR A 207 -6.30 3.58 15.25
C THR A 207 -6.96 2.59 14.30
N THR A 208 -6.16 1.89 13.49
CA THR A 208 -6.67 0.89 12.53
C THR A 208 -7.26 -0.33 13.26
N LEU A 209 -6.58 -0.86 14.27
CA LEU A 209 -7.08 -2.02 15.02
C LEU A 209 -8.31 -1.69 15.88
N GLN A 210 -8.43 -0.45 16.38
CA GLN A 210 -9.62 0.00 17.12
C GLN A 210 -10.90 -0.11 16.29
N GLN A 211 -10.83 -0.01 14.95
CA GLN A 211 -11.98 -0.23 14.07
C GLN A 211 -12.56 -1.66 14.12
N THR A 212 -11.82 -2.61 14.70
CA THR A 212 -12.31 -3.99 14.93
C THR A 212 -13.03 -4.16 16.28
N SER A 213 -12.95 -3.16 17.17
CA SER A 213 -13.46 -3.27 18.54
C SER A 213 -14.99 -3.41 18.57
N PRO A 214 -15.56 -4.22 19.48
CA PRO A 214 -17.00 -4.23 19.75
C PRO A 214 -17.54 -2.86 20.17
N ASP A 215 -16.70 -2.00 20.74
CA ASP A 215 -17.06 -0.65 21.21
C ASP A 215 -17.18 0.38 20.07
N THR A 216 -16.69 0.05 18.87
CA THR A 216 -16.80 0.91 17.68
C THR A 216 -18.22 0.79 17.09
N PRO A 217 -18.87 1.91 16.70
CA PRO A 217 -20.20 1.90 16.06
C PRO A 217 -20.27 0.90 14.90
N GLU A 218 -21.38 0.17 14.76
CA GLU A 218 -21.48 -0.90 13.77
C GLU A 218 -21.27 -0.42 12.33
N GLU A 219 -21.74 0.78 12.03
CA GLU A 219 -21.60 1.48 10.77
C GLU A 219 -20.16 1.96 10.47
N GLU A 220 -19.27 1.93 11.45
CA GLU A 220 -17.85 2.30 11.33
C GLU A 220 -16.92 1.09 11.43
N ARG A 221 -17.41 -0.06 11.92
CA ARG A 221 -16.59 -1.28 12.11
C ARG A 221 -16.04 -1.84 10.80
N VAL A 222 -14.79 -2.29 10.86
CA VAL A 222 -14.07 -2.88 9.72
C VAL A 222 -13.43 -4.21 10.10
N GLU A 223 -13.47 -5.18 9.17
CA GLU A 223 -12.65 -6.39 9.28
C GLU A 223 -11.18 -6.06 8.96
N VAL A 224 -10.30 -6.23 9.94
CA VAL A 224 -8.84 -6.13 9.76
C VAL A 224 -8.22 -7.51 9.91
N VAL A 225 -7.51 -7.97 8.88
CA VAL A 225 -6.85 -9.26 8.81
C VAL A 225 -5.34 -9.05 8.88
N LEU A 226 -4.71 -9.57 9.94
CA LEU A 226 -3.26 -9.63 10.06
C LEU A 226 -2.76 -10.93 9.40
N VAL A 227 -1.87 -10.81 8.42
CA VAL A 227 -1.38 -11.98 7.67
C VAL A 227 -0.26 -12.67 8.46
N PRO A 228 -0.32 -14.00 8.68
CA PRO A 228 0.76 -14.75 9.32
C PRO A 228 2.04 -14.72 8.47
N GLN A 229 3.19 -14.61 9.12
CA GLN A 229 4.50 -14.60 8.46
C GLN A 229 4.79 -15.89 7.65
N ASP A 230 4.17 -17.02 7.99
CA ASP A 230 4.42 -18.32 7.35
C ASP A 230 3.35 -18.74 6.32
N GLY A 231 2.34 -17.88 6.07
CA GLY A 231 1.25 -18.13 5.11
C GLY A 231 0.37 -19.35 5.43
N LYS A 232 0.61 -20.05 6.54
CA LYS A 232 -0.01 -21.34 6.88
C LYS A 232 -1.05 -21.27 7.99
N GLN A 233 -1.11 -20.16 8.74
CA GLN A 233 -2.03 -20.02 9.87
C GLN A 233 -2.85 -18.72 9.79
N GLN A 234 -4.04 -18.77 9.19
CA GLN A 234 -5.04 -17.73 9.44
C GLN A 234 -5.53 -17.88 10.88
N LEU A 235 -5.17 -16.94 11.77
CA LEU A 235 -5.78 -16.81 13.09
C LEU A 235 -7.00 -15.88 12.94
N PRO A 236 -8.24 -16.38 12.99
CA PRO A 236 -9.39 -15.49 13.11
C PRO A 236 -9.31 -14.79 14.46
N MET A 237 -9.17 -13.46 14.47
CA MET A 237 -9.33 -12.65 15.68
C MET A 237 -10.80 -12.63 16.08
N LEU A 238 -11.24 -13.68 16.79
CA LEU A 238 -12.45 -13.66 17.59
C LEU A 238 -12.03 -13.27 19.00
N TRP A 239 -12.27 -12.01 19.38
CA TRP A 239 -12.17 -11.57 20.76
C TRP A 239 -13.19 -12.36 21.61
N GLN A 240 -12.71 -13.16 22.56
CA GLN A 240 -13.52 -13.76 23.63
C GLN A 240 -13.62 -12.82 24.82
#